data_AF-A0A4U2MTP2-F1
#
_entry.id   AF-A0A4U2MTP2-F1
#
_cell.length_a   1.000
_cell.length_b   1.000
_cell.length_c   1.000
_cell.angle_alpha   90.00
_cell.angle_beta   90.00
_cell.angle_gamma   90.00
#
_symmetry.space_group_name_H-M   'P 1'
#
loop_
_entity.id
_entity.type
_entity.pdbx_description
1 polymer ?
#
loop_
_entity_poly.entity_id
_entity_poly.type
_entity_poly.pdbx_seq_one_letter_code
_entity_poly.pdbx_strand_id
1 'polypeptide(L)' 'MTIDYVSPTLNQYKTLIRKEANLYGDIRIAAVCGDYMKARDLKQEKKLMEIRIRIIEAAFVLKNKNKKEKTTA' A
#
# COMPACT_ATOMS: atom_id res chain seq x y z
N MET A 1 10.71 0.86 -5.72
CA MET A 1 10.04 2.17 -5.49
C MET A 1 10.38 2.60 -4.08
N THR A 2 11.01 3.75 -3.92
CA THR A 2 11.29 4.32 -2.60
C THR A 2 10.06 5.07 -2.12
N ILE A 3 9.57 4.72 -0.93
CA ILE A 3 8.41 5.37 -0.32
C ILE A 3 8.93 6.13 0.88
N ASP A 4 8.66 7.43 0.90
CA ASP A 4 8.83 8.23 2.09
C ASP A 4 7.60 8.02 2.97
N TYR A 5 7.77 7.27 4.07
CA TYR A 5 6.71 7.01 5.02
C TYR A 5 6.55 8.14 6.06
N VAL A 6 7.51 9.08 6.15
CA VAL A 6 7.45 10.22 7.06
C VAL A 6 6.53 11.30 6.49
N SER A 7 6.66 11.59 5.20
CA SER A 7 5.75 12.51 4.50
C SER A 7 5.29 11.93 3.15
N PRO A 8 4.43 10.90 3.16
CA PRO A 8 3.96 10.30 1.92
C PRO A 8 3.14 11.28 1.09
N THR A 9 3.23 11.13 -0.22
CA THR A 9 2.47 11.90 -1.21
C THR A 9 1.22 11.12 -1.64
N LEU A 10 0.18 11.83 -2.08
CA LEU A 10 -1.03 11.21 -2.64
C LEU A 10 -0.70 10.33 -3.85
N ASN A 11 0.33 10.67 -4.62
CA ASN A 11 0.74 9.86 -5.78
C ASN A 11 1.40 8.54 -5.38
N GLN A 12 2.22 8.53 -4.31
CA GLN A 12 2.77 7.29 -3.74
C GLN A 12 1.65 6.38 -3.24
N TYR A 13 0.66 6.94 -2.54
CA TYR A 13 -0.53 6.20 -2.09
C TYR A 13 -1.31 5.59 -3.26
N LYS A 14 -1.68 6.39 -4.27
CA LYS A 14 -2.41 5.92 -5.46
C LYS A 14 -1.65 4.81 -6.19
N THR A 15 -0.34 4.94 -6.30
CA THR A 15 0.52 3.92 -6.93
C THR A 15 0.50 2.61 -6.17
N LEU A 16 0.55 2.64 -4.83
CA LEU A 16 0.45 1.45 -4.00
C LEU A 16 -0.90 0.74 -4.14
N ILE A 17 -2.00 1.49 -4.08
CA ILE A 17 -3.35 0.94 -4.22
C ILE A 17 -3.52 0.24 -5.57
N ARG A 18 -3.04 0.85 -6.67
CA ARG A 18 -3.09 0.21 -8.00
C ARG A 18 -2.27 -1.06 -8.07
N LYS A 19 -1.07 -1.07 -7.47
CA LYS A 19 -0.22 -2.27 -7.43
C LYS A 19 -0.86 -3.38 -6.62
N GLU A 20 -1.41 -3.05 -5.46
CA GLU A 20 -2.12 -3.99 -4.59
C GLU A 20 -3.31 -4.64 -5.33
N ALA A 21 -4.11 -3.85 -6.05
CA ALA A 21 -5.22 -4.36 -6.85
C ALA A 21 -4.74 -5.31 -7.97
N ASN A 22 -3.64 -4.97 -8.66
CA ASN A 22 -3.09 -5.81 -9.73
C ASN A 22 -2.61 -7.18 -9.21
N LEU A 23 -2.03 -7.23 -7.99
CA LEU A 23 -1.56 -8.48 -7.39
C LEU A 23 -2.69 -9.50 -7.22
N TYR A 24 -3.95 -9.08 -7.04
CA TYR A 24 -5.07 -10.01 -6.99
C TYR A 24 -5.23 -10.79 -8.31
N GLY A 25 -5.13 -10.10 -9.44
CA GLY A 25 -5.16 -10.70 -10.76
C GLY A 25 -3.99 -11.67 -10.97
N ASP A 26 -2.78 -11.24 -10.63
CA ASP A 26 -1.56 -12.03 -10.79
C ASP A 26 -1.58 -13.31 -9.93
N ILE A 27 -2.08 -13.22 -8.69
CA ILE A 27 -2.26 -14.38 -7.81
C ILE A 27 -3.25 -15.38 -8.42
N ARG A 28 -4.37 -14.88 -8.97
CA ARG A 28 -5.38 -15.74 -9.59
C ARG A 28 -4.83 -16.47 -10.82
N ILE A 29 -4.09 -15.76 -11.67
CA ILE A 29 -3.44 -16.36 -12.83
C ILE A 29 -2.43 -17.43 -12.41
N ALA A 30 -1.55 -17.12 -11.44
CA ALA A 30 -0.56 -18.08 -10.95
C ALA A 30 -1.22 -19.35 -10.37
N ALA A 31 -2.31 -19.20 -9.63
CA ALA A 31 -3.07 -20.33 -9.09
C ALA A 31 -3.70 -21.20 -10.19
N VAL A 32 -4.30 -20.58 -11.22
CA VAL A 32 -4.91 -21.31 -12.35
C VAL A 32 -3.84 -22.03 -13.19
N CYS A 33 -2.66 -21.43 -13.34
CA CYS A 33 -1.53 -22.04 -14.04
C CYS A 33 -0.78 -23.11 -13.24
N GLY A 34 -1.17 -23.39 -11.99
CA GLY A 34 -0.49 -24.37 -11.13
C GLY A 34 0.87 -23.92 -10.60
N ASP A 35 1.21 -22.63 -10.70
CA ASP A 35 2.46 -22.06 -10.21
C ASP A 35 2.31 -21.64 -8.74
N TYR A 36 2.31 -22.65 -7.85
CA TYR A 36 2.06 -22.46 -6.43
C TYR A 36 3.13 -21.65 -5.70
N MET A 37 4.39 -21.75 -6.13
CA MET A 37 5.50 -20.98 -5.54
C MET A 37 5.32 -19.49 -5.86
N LYS A 38 5.06 -19.16 -7.12
CA LYS A 38 4.75 -17.78 -7.51
C LYS A 38 3.50 -17.25 -6.82
N ALA A 39 2.44 -18.06 -6.73
CA ALA A 39 1.22 -17.66 -6.02
C ALA A 39 1.48 -17.37 -4.53
N ARG A 40 2.38 -18.12 -3.87
CA ARG A 40 2.79 -17.88 -2.48
C ARG A 40 3.54 -16.56 -2.34
N ASP A 41 4.50 -16.30 -3.21
CA ASP A 41 5.34 -15.10 -3.15
C ASP A 41 4.51 -13.84 -3.45
N LEU A 42 3.62 -13.90 -4.44
CA LEU A 42 2.67 -12.81 -4.73
C LEU A 42 1.71 -12.52 -3.56
N LYS A 43 1.24 -13.57 -2.85
CA LYS A 43 0.42 -13.39 -1.64
C LYS A 43 1.20 -12.67 -0.53
N GLN A 44 2.49 -12.98 -0.38
CA GLN A 44 3.35 -12.32 0.61
C GLN A 44 3.61 -10.87 0.23
N GLU A 45 3.86 -10.59 -1.06
CA GLU A 45 3.99 -9.23 -1.58
C GLU A 45 2.72 -8.41 -1.33
N LYS A 46 1.54 -8.99 -1.59
CA LYS A 46 0.25 -8.34 -1.33
C LYS A 46 0.08 -7.94 0.14
N LYS A 47 0.39 -8.83 1.08
CA LYS A 47 0.36 -8.51 2.53
C LYS A 47 1.30 -7.36 2.88
N LEU A 48 2.52 -7.36 2.33
CA LEU A 48 3.46 -6.26 2.55
C LEU A 48 2.93 -4.94 1.96
N MET A 49 2.27 -4.99 0.80
CA MET A 49 1.66 -3.83 0.18
C MET A 49 0.54 -3.24 1.03
N GLU A 50 -0.34 -4.08 1.58
CA GLU A 50 -1.41 -3.67 2.50
C GLU A 50 -0.88 -2.98 3.75
N ILE A 51 0.19 -3.51 4.36
CA ILE A 51 0.84 -2.87 5.52
C ILE A 51 1.36 -1.48 5.15
N ARG A 52 2.02 -1.35 3.99
CA ARG A 52 2.55 -0.06 3.51
C ARG A 52 1.45 0.96 3.26
N ILE A 53 0.33 0.53 2.69
CA ILE A 53 -0.86 1.37 2.49
C ILE A 53 -1.36 1.92 3.83
N ARG A 54 -1.52 1.05 4.84
CA ARG A 54 -1.99 1.45 6.18
C ARG A 54 -1.05 2.44 6.87
N ILE A 55 0.27 2.27 6.72
CA ILE A 55 1.26 3.22 7.27
C ILE A 55 1.07 4.61 6.63
N ILE A 56 0.86 4.67 5.31
CA ILE A 56 0.63 5.94 4.62
C ILE A 56 -0.69 6.57 5.05
N GLU A 57 -1.76 5.79 5.18
CA GLU A 57 -3.05 6.29 5.66
C GLU A 57 -2.94 6.90 7.06
N ALA A 58 -2.24 6.21 7.98
CA ALA A 58 -1.97 6.73 9.31
C ALA A 58 -1.18 8.05 9.28
N ALA A 59 -0.16 8.14 8.42
CA ALA A 59 0.62 9.36 8.24
C ALA A 59 -0.24 10.54 7.73
N PHE A 60 -1.17 10.30 6.80
CA PHE A 60 -2.11 11.33 6.35
C PHE A 60 -3.04 11.80 7.46
N VAL A 61 -3.56 10.88 8.28
CA VAL A 61 -4.41 11.22 9.42
C VAL A 61 -3.65 12.09 10.42
N LEU A 62 -2.42 11.71 10.78
CA LEU A 62 -1.58 12.47 11.71
C LEU A 62 -1.25 13.87 11.18
N LYS A 63 -0.88 13.98 9.89
CA LYS A 63 -0.62 15.27 9.24
C LYS A 63 -1.83 16.19 9.31
N ASN A 64 -3.04 15.65 9.10
CA ASN A 64 -4.28 16.44 9.15
C ASN A 64 -4.67 16.84 10.57
N LYS A 65 -4.43 15.99 11.59
CA LYS A 65 -4.62 16.35 13.00
C LYS A 65 -3.72 17.52 13.40
N ASN A 66 -2.42 17.41 13.09
CA ASN A 66 -1.44 18.45 13.43
C ASN A 66 -1.75 19.79 12.72
N LYS A 67 -2.29 19.75 11.50
CA LYS A 67 -2.75 20.97 10.81
C LYS A 67 -3.93 21.62 11.53
N LYS A 68 -4.91 20.84 12.00
CA LYS A 68 -6.07 21.37 12.73
C LYS A 68 -5.64 22.05 14.02
N GLU A 69 -4.80 21.41 14.83
CA GLU A 69 -4.29 21.96 16.09
C GLU A 69 -3.55 23.29 15.89
N LYS A 70 -2.73 23.42 14.83
CA LYS A 70 -2.03 24.67 14.48
C LYS A 70 -2.93 25.78 13.93
N THR A 71 -4.14 25.47 13.45
CA THR A 71 -5.07 26.47 12.90
C THR A 71 -6.02 27.00 13.97
N THR A 72 -6.13 26.31 15.10
CA THR A 72 -6.94 26.67 16.27
C THR A 72 -6.16 27.37 17.39
N ALA A 73 -4.87 27.68 17.18
CA ALA A 73 -4.01 28.45 18.09
C ALA A 73 -3.74 29.83 17.50
#